data_AF-A0A2E2ED39-F1
#
_entry.id   AF-A0A2E2ED39-F1
#
_cell.length_a   1.000
_cell.length_b   1.000
_cell.length_c   1.000
_cell.angle_alpha   90.00
_cell.angle_beta   90.00
_cell.angle_gamma   90.00
#
_symmetry.space_group_name_H-M   'P 1'
#
loop_
_entity.id
_entity.type
_entity.pdbx_description
1 polymer ?
#
loop_
_entity_poly.entity_id
_entity_poly.type
_entity_poly.pdbx_seq_one_letter_code
_entity_poly.pdbx_strand_id
1 'polypeptide(L)'
;MNKILSLIILVISFCSISFAQESPKNVSKEKILTMLKELKGKKSNEFLEHMQKVQELTQEFVQRKNEECSGNYSSFLLNEEEREALKSKKLSNKEKKLCKYMLINFRIEYVKLLYEARIEYMKELHKHQLKELSLMSEQRIKELQKLAKEYN
;
A
#
# COMPACT_ATOMS: atom_id res chain seq x y z
N MET A 1 6.38 -43.59 -9.39
CA MET A 1 7.08 -42.30 -9.25
C MET A 1 6.79 -41.31 -10.39
N ASN A 2 6.78 -41.72 -11.66
CA ASN A 2 6.61 -40.78 -12.79
C ASN A 2 5.24 -40.06 -12.86
N LYS A 3 4.15 -40.66 -12.35
CA LYS A 3 2.82 -40.01 -12.34
C LYS A 3 2.67 -38.93 -11.26
N ILE A 4 3.39 -39.05 -10.15
CA ILE A 4 3.37 -38.07 -9.04
C ILE A 4 4.24 -36.85 -9.41
N LEU A 5 5.37 -37.08 -10.10
CA LEU A 5 6.23 -36.00 -10.59
C LEU A 5 5.52 -35.12 -11.64
N SER A 6 4.68 -35.73 -12.49
CA SER A 6 3.89 -35.00 -13.52
C SER A 6 2.82 -34.09 -12.91
N LEU A 7 2.20 -34.51 -11.80
CA LEU A 7 1.20 -33.71 -11.09
C LEU A 7 1.80 -32.47 -10.40
N ILE A 8 3.03 -32.56 -9.90
CA ILE A 8 3.73 -31.44 -9.26
C ILE A 8 4.12 -30.37 -10.28
N ILE A 9 4.53 -30.77 -11.50
CA ILE A 9 4.90 -29.85 -12.58
C ILE A 9 3.67 -29.08 -13.10
N LEU A 10 2.49 -29.70 -13.09
CA LEU A 10 1.25 -29.08 -13.57
C LEU A 10 0.67 -28.04 -12.59
N VAL A 11 0.89 -28.22 -11.29
CA VAL A 11 0.47 -27.26 -10.23
C VAL A 11 1.38 -26.02 -10.20
N ILE A 12 2.67 -26.17 -10.50
CA ILE A 12 3.62 -25.04 -10.52
C ILE A 12 3.34 -24.09 -11.70
N SER A 13 2.78 -24.59 -12.81
CA SER A 13 2.47 -23.78 -13.99
C SER A 13 1.24 -22.87 -13.84
N PHE A 14 0.39 -23.09 -12.83
CA PHE A 14 -0.83 -22.29 -12.62
C PHE A 14 -0.65 -21.07 -11.69
N CYS A 15 0.53 -20.86 -11.11
CA CYS A 15 0.79 -19.70 -10.24
C CYS A 15 1.25 -18.43 -10.98
N SER A 16 1.37 -18.46 -12.30
CA SER A 16 1.79 -17.30 -13.11
C SER A 16 0.62 -16.45 -13.57
N ILE A 17 -0.36 -16.20 -12.70
CA ILE A 17 -1.38 -15.17 -12.97
C ILE A 17 -0.74 -13.83 -12.63
N SER A 18 -0.01 -13.27 -13.59
CA SER A 18 0.42 -11.89 -13.53
C SER A 18 -0.84 -11.02 -13.51
N PHE A 19 -1.21 -10.50 -12.35
CA PHE A 19 -2.20 -9.45 -12.21
C PHE A 19 -1.65 -8.17 -12.86
N ALA A 20 -1.79 -8.05 -14.18
CA ALA A 20 -1.63 -6.80 -14.89
C ALA A 20 -2.89 -5.97 -14.64
N GLN A 21 -2.97 -5.34 -13.47
CA GLN A 21 -4.02 -4.37 -13.18
C GLN A 21 -3.73 -3.09 -13.96
N GLU A 22 -4.70 -2.61 -14.72
CA GLU A 22 -4.60 -1.40 -15.51
C GLU A 22 -4.25 -0.21 -14.58
N SER A 23 -3.03 0.31 -14.70
CA SER A 23 -2.53 1.34 -13.79
C SER A 23 -3.37 2.61 -13.94
N PRO A 24 -3.92 3.18 -12.85
CA PRO A 24 -4.65 4.44 -12.92
C PRO A 24 -3.80 5.54 -13.57
N LYS A 25 -4.23 5.95 -14.76
CA LYS A 25 -3.64 7.07 -15.48
C LYS A 25 -3.71 8.33 -14.60
N ASN A 26 -2.54 8.92 -14.34
CA ASN A 26 -2.35 10.23 -13.68
C ASN A 26 -2.62 10.31 -12.17
N VAL A 27 -2.08 9.37 -11.39
CA VAL A 27 -1.93 9.58 -9.93
C VAL A 27 -0.91 10.70 -9.65
N SER A 28 -1.29 11.69 -8.83
CA SER A 28 -0.41 12.78 -8.37
C SER A 28 0.17 12.52 -6.97
N LYS A 29 1.24 13.25 -6.62
CA LYS A 29 1.83 13.23 -5.27
C LYS A 29 0.78 13.58 -4.22
N GLU A 30 0.02 14.65 -4.46
CA GLU A 30 -0.95 15.24 -3.54
C GLU A 30 -2.06 14.23 -3.24
N LYS A 31 -2.54 13.52 -4.26
CA LYS A 31 -3.55 12.48 -4.10
C LYS A 31 -3.08 11.37 -3.16
N ILE A 32 -1.84 10.88 -3.35
CA ILE A 32 -1.27 9.82 -2.50
C ILE A 32 -1.18 10.29 -1.04
N LEU A 33 -0.68 11.51 -0.82
CA LEU A 33 -0.52 12.06 0.53
C LEU A 33 -1.86 12.34 1.22
N THR A 34 -2.87 12.79 0.47
CA THR A 34 -4.22 12.96 0.99
C THR A 34 -4.82 11.61 1.40
N MET A 35 -4.72 10.59 0.53
CA MET A 35 -5.20 9.24 0.85
C MET A 35 -4.51 8.69 2.11
N LEU A 36 -3.21 8.93 2.30
CA LEU A 36 -2.49 8.55 3.52
C LEU A 36 -3.05 9.24 4.77
N LYS A 37 -3.33 10.55 4.68
CA LYS A 37 -3.89 11.31 5.81
C LYS A 37 -5.30 10.85 6.15
N GLU A 38 -6.08 10.44 5.16
CA GLU A 38 -7.44 9.92 5.33
C GLU A 38 -7.50 8.52 5.96
N LEU A 39 -6.37 7.80 6.05
CA LEU A 39 -6.32 6.52 6.76
C LEU A 39 -6.50 6.67 8.27
N LYS A 40 -6.19 7.86 8.80
CA LYS A 40 -6.34 8.17 10.21
C LYS A 40 -7.80 8.03 10.64
N GLY A 41 -8.05 7.17 11.63
CA GLY A 41 -9.38 6.95 12.19
C GLY A 41 -10.31 6.03 11.39
N LYS A 42 -9.83 5.40 10.30
CA LYS A 42 -10.62 4.37 9.59
C LYS A 42 -10.76 3.10 10.43
N LYS A 43 -11.89 2.40 10.26
CA LYS A 43 -12.13 1.08 10.87
C LYS A 43 -11.17 0.04 10.32
N SER A 44 -10.97 -1.05 11.07
CA SER A 44 -9.90 -2.02 10.78
C SER A 44 -9.93 -2.59 9.37
N ASN A 45 -11.09 -3.01 8.87
CA ASN A 45 -11.23 -3.58 7.54
C ASN A 45 -11.00 -2.54 6.44
N GLU A 46 -11.54 -1.33 6.62
CA GLU A 46 -11.36 -0.22 5.67
C GLU A 46 -9.89 0.24 5.63
N PHE A 47 -9.20 0.25 6.77
CA PHE A 47 -7.80 0.64 6.86
C PHE A 47 -6.91 -0.25 5.98
N LEU A 48 -7.05 -1.58 6.07
CA LEU A 48 -6.22 -2.52 5.32
C LEU A 48 -6.40 -2.37 3.80
N GLU A 49 -7.65 -2.27 3.34
CA GLU A 49 -7.96 -2.09 1.92
C GLU A 49 -7.41 -0.76 1.39
N HIS A 50 -7.64 0.35 2.08
CA HIS A 50 -7.14 1.66 1.66
C HIS A 50 -5.61 1.71 1.71
N MET A 51 -4.98 1.07 2.69
CA MET A 51 -3.53 0.95 2.79
C MET A 51 -2.93 0.21 1.59
N GLN A 52 -3.51 -0.92 1.22
CA GLN A 52 -3.09 -1.66 0.03
C GLN A 52 -3.23 -0.76 -1.21
N LYS A 53 -4.35 -0.06 -1.34
CA LYS A 53 -4.56 0.82 -2.49
C LYS A 53 -3.53 1.94 -2.57
N VAL A 54 -3.25 2.60 -1.45
CA VAL A 54 -2.22 3.65 -1.37
C VAL A 54 -0.84 3.10 -1.74
N GLN A 55 -0.50 1.89 -1.32
CA GLN A 55 0.77 1.25 -1.64
C GLN A 55 0.92 1.01 -3.15
N GLU A 56 -0.10 0.45 -3.81
CA GLU A 56 -0.12 0.22 -5.26
C GLU A 56 0.10 1.55 -6.02
N LEU A 57 -0.70 2.58 -5.70
CA LEU A 57 -0.61 3.89 -6.33
C LEU A 57 0.76 4.55 -6.13
N THR A 58 1.37 4.34 -4.97
CA THR A 58 2.71 4.87 -4.65
C THR A 58 3.79 4.17 -5.46
N GLN A 59 3.71 2.84 -5.60
CA GLN A 59 4.67 2.06 -6.39
C GLN A 59 4.65 2.51 -7.85
N GLU A 60 3.46 2.63 -8.45
CA GLU A 60 3.29 3.12 -9.81
C GLU A 60 3.80 4.55 -10.00
N PHE A 61 3.48 5.46 -9.07
CA PHE A 61 3.94 6.84 -9.11
C PHE A 61 5.47 6.92 -9.04
N VAL A 62 6.10 6.18 -8.12
CA VAL A 62 7.55 6.17 -7.95
C VAL A 62 8.24 5.59 -9.17
N GLN A 63 7.71 4.51 -9.76
CA GLN A 63 8.25 3.94 -10.98
C GLN A 63 8.23 4.96 -12.13
N ARG A 64 7.07 5.56 -12.39
CA ARG A 64 6.90 6.59 -13.43
C ARG A 64 7.87 7.76 -13.22
N LYS A 65 7.95 8.28 -11.99
CA LYS A 65 8.87 9.38 -11.66
C LYS A 65 10.33 8.99 -11.79
N ASN A 66 10.73 7.74 -11.50
CA ASN A 66 12.09 7.28 -11.75
C ASN A 66 12.43 7.26 -13.25
N GLU A 67 11.49 6.84 -14.10
CA GLU A 67 11.65 6.85 -15.55
C GLU A 67 11.74 8.29 -16.11
N GLU A 68 10.85 9.17 -15.65
CA GLU A 68 10.89 10.62 -15.96
C GLU A 68 12.23 11.25 -15.54
N CYS A 69 12.64 11.06 -14.28
CA CYS A 69 13.88 11.64 -13.75
C CYS A 69 15.15 11.05 -14.39
N SER A 70 15.07 9.87 -15.01
CA SER A 70 16.19 9.27 -15.76
C SER A 70 16.33 9.88 -17.16
N GLY A 71 15.27 10.53 -17.64
CA GLY A 71 15.17 11.07 -19.00
C GLY A 71 14.73 10.02 -20.03
N ASN A 72 14.12 8.91 -19.59
CA ASN A 72 13.54 7.88 -20.46
C ASN A 72 12.16 8.29 -20.98
N TYR A 73 11.47 9.19 -20.28
CA TYR A 73 10.17 9.76 -20.65
C TYR A 73 10.16 11.27 -20.36
N SER A 74 9.65 12.07 -21.30
CA SER A 74 9.27 13.46 -21.03
C SER A 74 7.81 13.48 -20.57
N SER A 75 7.53 14.04 -19.39
CA SER A 75 6.21 14.01 -18.76
C SER A 75 5.14 14.91 -19.41
N PHE A 76 5.37 15.39 -20.64
CA PHE A 76 4.40 16.21 -21.34
C PHE A 76 3.40 15.27 -22.04
N LEU A 77 2.17 15.24 -21.50
CA LEU A 77 1.00 14.80 -22.25
C LEU A 77 0.83 15.79 -23.41
N LEU A 78 1.21 15.37 -24.61
CA LEU A 78 1.16 16.20 -25.80
C LEU A 78 0.33 15.49 -26.85
N ASN A 79 -0.48 16.27 -27.55
CA ASN A 79 -1.16 15.85 -28.76
C ASN A 79 -0.11 15.39 -29.80
N GLU A 80 -0.44 14.48 -30.71
CA GLU A 80 0.52 13.87 -31.66
C GLU A 80 1.38 14.90 -32.42
N GLU A 81 0.88 16.11 -32.68
CA GLU A 81 1.61 17.22 -33.31
C GLU A 81 2.72 17.85 -32.43
N GLU A 82 2.50 17.95 -31.12
CA GLU A 82 3.48 18.53 -30.18
C GLU A 82 4.56 17.51 -29.77
N ARG A 83 4.27 16.22 -29.96
CA ARG A 83 5.18 15.10 -29.68
C ARG A 83 6.44 15.15 -30.54
N GLU A 84 6.32 15.61 -31.78
CA GLU A 84 7.45 15.77 -32.71
C GLU A 84 8.37 16.93 -32.32
N ALA A 85 7.81 18.04 -31.82
CA ALA A 85 8.57 19.23 -31.41
C ALA A 85 9.35 19.02 -30.08
N LEU A 86 8.88 18.14 -29.19
CA LEU A 86 9.44 17.93 -27.84
C LEU A 86 10.23 16.63 -27.66
N LYS A 87 10.29 15.75 -28.68
CA LYS A 87 11.11 14.51 -28.70
C LYS A 87 12.59 14.72 -28.32
N SER A 88 13.12 15.94 -28.33
CA SER A 88 14.56 16.20 -28.18
C SER A 88 15.00 16.78 -26.83
N LYS A 89 14.10 17.28 -25.97
CA LYS A 89 14.54 17.99 -24.75
C LYS A 89 14.69 17.03 -23.56
N LYS A 90 15.74 16.21 -23.60
CA LYS A 90 16.20 15.44 -22.44
C LYS A 90 16.50 16.39 -21.28
N LEU A 91 16.11 15.99 -20.06
CA LEU A 91 16.46 16.74 -18.84
C LEU A 91 17.98 16.92 -18.76
N SER A 92 18.41 18.14 -18.46
CA SER A 92 19.79 18.46 -18.10
C SER A 92 20.19 17.74 -16.82
N ASN A 93 21.50 17.63 -16.57
CA ASN A 93 22.01 17.02 -15.33
C ASN A 93 21.48 17.73 -14.06
N LYS A 94 21.26 19.05 -14.12
CA LYS A 94 20.70 19.83 -13.01
C LYS A 94 19.22 19.48 -12.79
N GLU A 95 18.44 19.38 -13.85
CA GLU A 95 17.02 19.00 -13.77
C GLU A 95 16.85 17.55 -13.30
N LYS A 96 17.69 16.61 -13.77
CA LYS A 96 17.68 15.23 -13.27
C LYS A 96 17.96 15.15 -11.77
N LYS A 97 18.95 15.91 -11.28
CA LYS A 97 19.26 15.99 -9.84
C LYS A 97 18.08 16.56 -9.05
N LEU A 98 17.47 17.65 -9.53
CA LEU A 98 16.30 18.25 -8.90
C LEU A 98 15.11 17.29 -8.86
N CYS A 99 14.81 16.62 -9.98
CA CYS A 99 13.75 15.62 -10.07
C CYS A 99 13.94 14.49 -9.05
N LYS A 100 15.15 13.92 -8.98
CA LYS A 100 15.49 12.87 -8.00
C LYS A 100 15.35 13.37 -6.56
N TYR A 101 15.81 14.59 -6.28
CA TYR A 101 15.66 15.21 -4.96
C TYR A 101 14.19 15.35 -4.55
N MET A 102 13.34 15.84 -5.46
CA MET A 102 11.89 15.95 -5.21
C MET A 102 11.24 14.58 -4.97
N LEU A 103 11.63 13.56 -5.73
CA LEU A 103 11.14 12.20 -5.55
C LEU A 103 11.55 11.60 -4.20
N ILE A 104 12.80 11.83 -3.77
CA ILE A 104 13.29 11.42 -2.44
C ILE A 104 12.49 12.11 -1.33
N ASN A 105 12.28 13.43 -1.44
CA ASN A 105 11.49 14.18 -0.46
C ASN A 105 10.05 13.65 -0.35
N PHE A 106 9.41 13.36 -1.49
CA PHE A 106 8.12 12.69 -1.49
C PHE A 106 8.16 11.34 -0.75
N ARG A 107 9.17 10.50 -1.02
CA ARG A 107 9.30 9.19 -0.35
C ARG A 107 9.49 9.34 1.16
N ILE A 108 10.25 10.32 1.62
CA ILE A 108 10.41 10.62 3.05
C ILE A 108 9.06 11.00 3.67
N GLU A 109 8.31 11.88 3.02
CA GLU A 109 6.97 12.32 3.48
C GLU A 109 5.98 11.15 3.52
N TYR A 110 5.94 10.35 2.45
CA TYR A 110 5.15 9.13 2.36
C TYR A 110 5.45 8.16 3.51
N VAL A 111 6.74 7.86 3.76
CA VAL A 111 7.14 6.93 4.83
C VAL A 111 6.71 7.45 6.20
N LYS A 112 6.88 8.75 6.48
CA LYS A 112 6.46 9.34 7.77
C LYS A 112 4.97 9.13 8.01
N LEU A 113 4.12 9.54 7.06
CA LEU A 113 2.67 9.42 7.17
C LEU A 113 2.21 7.95 7.23
N LEU A 114 2.83 7.08 6.44
CA LEU A 114 2.54 5.64 6.43
C LEU A 114 2.74 5.02 7.82
N TYR A 115 3.87 5.30 8.46
CA TYR A 115 4.16 4.73 9.77
C TYR A 115 3.31 5.37 10.88
N GLU A 116 2.99 6.66 10.77
CA GLU A 116 2.03 7.31 11.68
C GLU A 116 0.67 6.61 11.64
N ALA A 117 0.11 6.43 10.44
CA ALA A 117 -1.16 5.74 10.24
C ALA A 117 -1.14 4.29 10.76
N ARG A 118 -0.05 3.56 10.52
CA ARG A 118 0.12 2.18 11.02
C ARG A 118 0.17 2.12 12.54
N ILE A 119 0.87 3.04 13.20
CA ILE A 119 0.93 3.08 14.66
C ILE A 119 -0.46 3.32 15.25
N GLU A 120 -1.21 4.26 14.69
CA GLU A 120 -2.57 4.55 15.15
C GLU A 120 -3.51 3.35 14.96
N TYR A 121 -3.48 2.72 13.80
CA TYR A 121 -4.21 1.47 13.55
C TYR A 121 -3.88 0.38 14.57
N MET A 122 -2.58 0.15 14.84
CA MET A 122 -2.14 -0.87 15.79
C MET A 122 -2.59 -0.57 17.21
N LYS A 123 -2.65 0.70 17.61
CA LYS A 123 -3.17 1.12 18.93
C LYS A 123 -4.65 0.79 19.06
N GLU A 124 -5.45 1.12 18.06
CA GLU A 124 -6.89 0.81 18.08
C GLU A 124 -7.13 -0.70 18.06
N LEU A 125 -6.39 -1.46 17.24
CA LEU A 125 -6.47 -2.91 17.21
C LEU A 125 -6.19 -3.53 18.59
N HIS A 126 -5.10 -3.13 19.24
CA HIS A 126 -4.74 -3.63 20.57
C HIS A 126 -5.79 -3.24 21.62
N LYS A 127 -6.34 -2.03 21.56
CA LYS A 127 -7.41 -1.60 22.46
C LYS A 127 -8.65 -2.50 22.35
N HIS A 128 -9.02 -2.88 21.14
CA HIS A 128 -10.12 -3.84 20.91
C HIS A 128 -9.80 -5.22 21.46
N GLN A 129 -8.60 -5.74 21.20
CA GLN A 129 -8.17 -7.05 21.70
C GLN A 129 -8.14 -7.12 23.23
N LEU A 130 -7.63 -6.08 23.89
CA LEU A 130 -7.59 -6.01 25.35
C LEU A 130 -9.01 -5.98 25.95
N LYS A 131 -9.92 -5.24 25.33
CA LYS A 131 -11.33 -5.20 25.77
C LYS A 131 -11.99 -6.57 25.63
N GLU A 132 -11.78 -7.25 24.51
CA GLU A 132 -12.31 -8.60 24.27
C GLU A 132 -11.78 -9.61 25.29
N LEU A 133 -10.47 -9.61 25.56
CA LEU A 133 -9.86 -10.46 26.58
C LEU A 133 -10.44 -10.22 27.97
N SER A 134 -10.67 -8.96 28.37
CA SER A 134 -11.32 -8.63 29.65
C SER A 134 -12.73 -9.22 29.74
N LEU A 135 -13.54 -9.04 28.68
CA LEU A 135 -14.90 -9.55 28.64
C LEU A 135 -14.94 -11.08 28.71
N MET A 136 -14.05 -11.76 27.99
CA MET A 136 -13.93 -13.22 28.04
C MET A 136 -13.54 -13.69 29.45
N SER A 137 -12.60 -13.00 30.10
CA SER A 137 -12.18 -13.30 31.47
C SER A 137 -13.34 -13.13 32.47
N GLU A 138 -14.02 -12.00 32.43
CA GLU A 138 -15.16 -11.69 33.30
C GLU A 138 -16.30 -12.71 33.11
N GLN A 139 -16.62 -13.03 31.85
CA GLN A 139 -17.64 -14.03 31.55
C GLN A 139 -17.25 -15.40 32.10
N ARG A 140 -15.98 -15.82 31.93
CA ARG A 140 -15.50 -17.10 32.43
C ARG A 140 -15.52 -17.17 33.95
N ILE A 141 -15.10 -16.11 34.63
CA ILE A 141 -15.18 -16.02 36.09
C ILE A 141 -16.63 -16.11 36.56
N LYS A 142 -17.56 -15.40 35.90
CA LYS A 142 -18.98 -15.43 36.23
C LYS A 142 -19.60 -16.83 36.07
N GLU A 143 -19.23 -17.55 35.01
CA GLU A 143 -19.63 -18.96 34.81
C GLU A 143 -19.14 -19.84 35.96
N LEU A 144 -17.85 -19.73 36.33
CA LEU A 144 -17.27 -20.50 37.42
C LEU A 144 -17.90 -20.17 38.78
N GLN A 145 -18.19 -18.89 39.04
CA GLN A 145 -18.89 -18.47 40.26
C GLN A 145 -20.32 -19.00 40.31
N LYS A 146 -21.01 -19.10 39.16
CA LYS A 146 -22.34 -19.71 39.10
C LYS A 146 -22.27 -21.20 39.44
N LEU A 147 -21.32 -21.93 38.84
CA LEU A 147 -21.10 -23.34 39.15
C LEU A 147 -20.78 -23.56 40.63
N ALA A 148 -19.90 -22.75 41.21
CA ALA A 148 -19.54 -22.86 42.63
C ALA A 148 -20.73 -22.68 43.59
N LYS A 149 -21.77 -21.92 43.19
CA LYS A 149 -23.01 -21.76 43.96
C LYS A 149 -23.94 -22.97 43.88
N GLU A 150 -23.79 -23.84 42.89
CA GLU A 150 -24.58 -25.06 42.76
C GLU A 150 -24.09 -26.18 43.71
N TYR A 151 -22.88 -26.03 44.25
CA TYR A 151 -22.23 -27.00 45.17
C TYR A 151 -22.05 -26.47 46.60
N ASN A 152 -22.57 -25.29 46.91
CA ASN A 152 -22.68 -24.73 48.27
C ASN A 152 -24.16 -24.70 48.68
#